data_AF-A0A3P7EE83-F1
#
_entry.id   AF-A0A3P7EE83-F1
#
_cell.length_a   1.000
_cell.length_b   1.000
_cell.length_c   1.000
_cell.angle_alpha   90.00
_cell.angle_beta   90.00
_cell.angle_gamma   90.00
#
_symmetry.space_group_name_H-M   'P 1'
#
loop_
_entity.id
_entity.type
_entity.pdbx_description
1 polymer ?
#
loop_
_entity_poly.entity_id
_entity_poly.type
_entity_poly.pdbx_seq_one_letter_code
_entity_poly.pdbx_strand_id
1 'polypeptide(L)'
;MILHLCSLVKGQGSRIRPSGPLTDDFQNWLVANGYESLNFDRPDIGPSGSFGGRTRRNQKIIREPVIFVHGNADAALYIQPPLATGWSRSIQYFLEQNYTSAELYATTWGDTWAGGNILTAYSTMHTCANLIYLRKFLTAVLDYTGASKVDIIAH
;
A
#
# COMPACT_ATOMS: atom_id res chain seq x y z
N MET A 1 -24.51 28.33 38.29
CA MET A 1 -24.42 26.90 37.96
C MET A 1 -23.70 26.80 36.62
N ILE A 2 -22.45 26.36 36.62
CA ILE A 2 -21.59 26.29 35.43
C ILE A 2 -21.98 25.03 34.65
N LEU A 3 -22.66 25.20 33.51
CA LEU A 3 -22.85 24.13 32.53
C LEU A 3 -21.66 24.17 31.57
N HIS A 4 -20.65 23.35 31.83
CA HIS A 4 -19.66 23.00 30.82
C HIS A 4 -20.30 22.03 29.83
N LEU A 5 -20.84 22.62 28.76
CA LEU A 5 -21.36 21.93 27.61
C LEU A 5 -20.22 21.13 26.97
N CYS A 6 -20.34 19.80 27.00
CA CYS A 6 -19.51 18.86 26.25
C CYS A 6 -19.32 19.35 24.81
N SER A 7 -18.08 19.66 24.43
CA SER A 7 -17.73 19.88 23.03
C SER A 7 -17.75 18.51 22.33
N LEU A 8 -18.89 18.15 21.74
CA LEU A 8 -18.96 17.11 20.73
C LEU A 8 -18.10 17.57 19.54
N VAL A 9 -16.89 17.04 19.43
CA VAL A 9 -16.06 17.26 18.24
C VAL A 9 -16.69 16.48 17.09
N LYS A 10 -17.35 17.26 16.23
CA LYS A 10 -17.70 17.08 14.82
C LYS A 10 -17.23 15.77 14.15
N GLY A 11 -18.21 15.03 13.66
CA GLY A 11 -18.20 14.40 12.34
C GLY A 11 -17.25 13.22 12.17
N GLN A 12 -17.81 12.01 12.21
CA GLN A 12 -17.31 10.93 11.36
C GLN A 12 -17.54 11.36 9.90
N GLY A 13 -16.67 12.22 9.36
CA GLY A 13 -16.52 12.31 7.91
C GLY A 13 -16.34 10.89 7.43
N SER A 14 -17.12 10.48 6.42
CA SER A 14 -17.02 9.16 5.80
C SER A 14 -15.55 8.89 5.52
N ARG A 15 -14.92 8.06 6.37
CA ARG A 15 -13.48 7.84 6.31
C ARG A 15 -13.22 7.08 5.03
N ILE A 16 -12.73 7.76 4.00
CA ILE A 16 -12.44 7.14 2.71
C ILE A 16 -11.44 6.02 2.98
N ARG A 17 -11.86 4.80 2.67
CA ARG A 17 -10.98 3.65 2.76
C ARG A 17 -9.92 3.77 1.66
N PRO A 18 -8.62 3.60 1.97
CA PRO A 18 -7.58 3.58 0.95
C PRO A 18 -7.94 2.55 -0.12
N SER A 19 -7.89 2.98 -1.37
CA SER A 19 -8.14 2.14 -2.54
C SER A 19 -6.94 2.22 -3.46
N GLY A 20 -6.58 1.07 -3.99
CA GLY A 20 -5.62 0.93 -5.07
C GLY A 20 -6.28 1.01 -6.46
N PRO A 21 -5.52 0.61 -7.50
CA PRO A 21 -4.12 0.18 -7.44
C PRO A 21 -3.15 1.37 -7.22
N LEU A 22 -1.86 1.20 -7.50
CA LEU A 22 -0.91 2.30 -7.63
C LEU A 22 -1.49 3.44 -8.49
N THR A 23 -1.13 4.68 -8.21
CA THR A 23 -1.64 5.81 -9.00
C THR A 23 -1.15 5.77 -10.44
N ASP A 24 -1.92 6.35 -11.37
CA ASP A 24 -1.53 6.44 -12.79
C ASP A 24 -0.15 7.07 -12.98
N ASP A 25 0.21 8.08 -12.18
CA ASP A 25 1.52 8.73 -12.23
C ASP A 25 2.65 7.73 -11.93
N PHE A 26 2.49 6.90 -10.91
CA PHE A 26 3.50 5.91 -10.56
C PHE A 26 3.52 4.73 -11.53
N GLN A 27 2.35 4.24 -11.97
CA GLN A 27 2.27 3.19 -12.99
C GLN A 27 2.97 3.62 -14.30
N ASN A 28 2.69 4.83 -14.80
CA ASN A 28 3.36 5.37 -15.99
C ASN A 28 4.87 5.51 -15.78
N TRP A 29 5.31 5.93 -14.59
CA TRP A 29 6.74 6.00 -14.27
C TRP A 29 7.39 4.61 -14.25
N LEU A 30 6.73 3.60 -13.67
CA LEU A 30 7.22 2.22 -13.64
C LEU A 30 7.44 1.66 -15.05
N VAL A 31 6.48 1.88 -15.95
CA VAL A 31 6.62 1.49 -17.37
C VAL A 31 7.81 2.20 -18.01
N ALA A 32 7.91 3.52 -17.86
CA ALA A 32 8.99 4.31 -18.43
C ALA A 32 10.39 3.96 -17.88
N ASN A 33 10.49 3.32 -16.72
CA ASN A 33 11.75 2.97 -16.05
C ASN A 33 12.02 1.45 -16.03
N GLY A 34 11.35 0.67 -16.89
CA GLY A 34 11.65 -0.75 -17.09
C GLY A 34 11.11 -1.70 -16.02
N TYR A 35 10.15 -1.26 -15.22
CA TYR A 35 9.48 -2.07 -14.20
C TYR A 35 8.15 -2.68 -14.68
N GLU A 36 7.72 -2.44 -15.93
CA GLU A 36 6.46 -2.93 -16.50
C GLU A 36 6.24 -4.43 -16.27
N SER A 37 7.27 -5.25 -16.52
CA SER A 37 7.16 -6.72 -16.41
C SER A 37 6.92 -7.25 -15.00
N LEU A 38 6.95 -6.38 -13.97
CA LEU A 38 6.77 -6.77 -12.57
C LEU A 38 5.32 -6.66 -12.12
N ASN A 39 4.45 -5.91 -12.80
CA ASN A 39 3.03 -5.79 -12.45
C ASN A 39 2.80 -5.48 -10.95
N PHE A 40 3.49 -4.45 -10.43
CA PHE A 40 3.35 -4.04 -9.02
C PHE A 40 1.96 -3.53 -8.65
N ASP A 41 1.17 -3.14 -9.65
CA ASP A 41 -0.23 -2.74 -9.49
C ASP A 41 -1.14 -3.93 -9.12
N ARG A 42 -0.71 -5.16 -9.43
CA ARG A 42 -1.41 -6.43 -9.12
C ARG A 42 -2.88 -6.42 -9.59
N PRO A 43 -3.10 -6.30 -10.92
CA PRO A 43 -4.45 -6.19 -11.48
C PRO A 43 -5.29 -7.45 -11.25
N ASP A 44 -4.65 -8.60 -11.03
CA ASP A 44 -5.28 -9.87 -10.67
C ASP A 44 -6.02 -9.84 -9.31
N ILE A 45 -5.63 -8.93 -8.41
CA ILE A 45 -6.29 -8.70 -7.09
C ILE A 45 -7.22 -7.48 -7.16
N GLY A 46 -7.15 -6.69 -8.23
CA GLY A 46 -7.93 -5.48 -8.43
C GLY A 46 -7.53 -4.36 -7.45
N PRO A 47 -8.48 -3.56 -6.94
CA PRO A 47 -8.19 -2.33 -6.19
C PRO A 47 -7.53 -2.56 -4.83
N SER A 48 -7.28 -3.82 -4.45
CA SER A 48 -6.61 -4.15 -3.19
C SER A 48 -5.20 -4.72 -3.36
N GLY A 49 -4.75 -4.90 -4.62
CA GLY A 49 -3.44 -5.48 -4.93
C GLY A 49 -2.26 -4.57 -4.64
N SER A 50 -2.49 -3.26 -4.56
CA SER A 50 -1.43 -2.27 -4.37
C SER A 50 -1.98 -0.92 -3.90
N PHE A 51 -1.10 -0.02 -3.46
CA PHE A 51 -1.42 1.35 -3.08
C PHE A 51 -0.19 2.25 -3.19
N GLY A 52 -0.39 3.50 -3.60
CA GLY A 52 0.66 4.53 -3.51
C GLY A 52 1.00 5.18 -4.84
N GLY A 53 1.70 6.30 -4.74
CA GLY A 53 2.08 7.15 -5.87
C GLY A 53 1.49 8.56 -5.79
N ARG A 54 2.03 9.46 -6.61
CA ARG A 54 1.56 10.84 -6.70
C ARG A 54 0.17 10.89 -7.34
N THR A 55 -0.71 11.75 -6.82
CA THR A 55 -2.04 11.99 -7.40
C THR A 55 -2.01 13.05 -8.49
N ARG A 56 -0.90 13.79 -8.61
CA ARG A 56 -0.65 14.76 -9.67
C ARG A 56 0.84 14.84 -9.96
N ARG A 57 1.16 15.15 -11.20
CA ARG A 57 2.54 15.36 -11.66
C ARG A 57 3.27 16.36 -10.74
N ASN A 58 4.52 16.06 -10.42
CA ASN A 58 5.39 16.91 -9.59
C ASN A 58 4.87 17.18 -8.15
N GLN A 59 3.95 16.36 -7.63
CA GLN A 59 3.61 16.41 -6.21
C GLN A 59 4.88 16.22 -5.37
N LYS A 60 5.16 17.21 -4.52
CA LYS A 60 6.31 17.18 -3.63
C LYS A 60 6.11 16.14 -2.54
N ILE A 61 7.14 15.34 -2.31
CA ILE A 61 7.26 14.41 -1.19
C ILE A 61 7.94 15.19 -0.06
N ILE A 62 7.29 15.23 1.10
CA ILE A 62 7.73 16.02 2.25
C ILE A 62 8.32 15.10 3.31
N ARG A 63 7.76 13.90 3.45
CA ARG A 63 8.13 12.91 4.46
C ARG A 63 8.85 11.73 3.83
N GLU A 64 9.53 10.99 4.69
CA GLU A 64 10.12 9.71 4.34
C GLU A 64 9.02 8.76 3.82
N PRO A 65 9.21 8.13 2.64
CA PRO A 65 8.26 7.15 2.17
C PRO A 65 8.20 5.94 3.10
N VAL A 66 6.99 5.46 3.35
CA VAL A 66 6.72 4.24 4.11
C VAL A 66 6.26 3.16 3.16
N ILE A 67 6.93 2.02 3.20
CA ILE A 67 6.58 0.83 2.42
C ILE A 67 6.00 -0.23 3.35
N PHE A 68 4.79 -0.67 3.05
CA PHE A 68 4.09 -1.72 3.78
C PHE A 68 4.25 -3.06 3.05
N VAL A 69 4.71 -4.08 3.76
CA VAL A 69 4.89 -5.45 3.23
C VAL A 69 4.02 -6.38 4.04
N HIS A 70 3.00 -6.97 3.42
CA HIS A 70 2.06 -7.87 4.11
C HIS A 70 2.69 -9.25 4.37
N GLY A 71 2.10 -10.03 5.28
CA GLY A 71 2.54 -11.38 5.59
C GLY A 71 2.03 -12.43 4.60
N ASN A 72 2.38 -13.69 4.85
CA ASN A 72 2.08 -14.79 3.94
C ASN A 72 0.58 -14.87 3.57
N ALA A 73 0.28 -14.95 2.27
CA ALA A 73 -1.05 -15.02 1.69
C ALA A 73 -2.02 -13.86 2.03
N ASP A 74 -1.55 -12.76 2.64
CA ASP A 74 -2.30 -11.51 2.80
C ASP A 74 -2.23 -10.65 1.51
N ALA A 75 -2.72 -9.42 1.52
CA ALA A 75 -2.64 -8.48 0.41
C ALA A 75 -2.18 -7.08 0.85
N ALA A 76 -1.81 -6.24 -0.11
CA ALA A 76 -1.44 -4.85 0.15
C ALA A 76 -2.56 -4.09 0.90
N LEU A 77 -3.80 -4.25 0.46
CA LEU A 77 -4.99 -3.70 1.09
C LEU A 77 -5.97 -4.83 1.43
N TYR A 78 -6.95 -4.52 2.26
CA TYR A 78 -7.98 -5.46 2.67
C TYR A 78 -8.71 -6.02 1.45
N ILE A 79 -8.82 -7.35 1.39
CA ILE A 79 -9.63 -8.08 0.42
C ILE A 79 -10.87 -8.68 1.07
N GLN A 80 -10.74 -9.42 2.19
CA GLN A 80 -11.86 -9.98 2.99
C GLN A 80 -11.33 -10.60 4.32
N PRO A 81 -12.12 -10.64 5.42
CA PRO A 81 -11.70 -11.22 6.70
C PRO A 81 -11.99 -12.74 6.76
N PRO A 82 -11.43 -13.48 7.74
CA PRO A 82 -10.73 -12.97 8.92
C PRO A 82 -9.22 -12.78 8.76
N LEU A 83 -8.60 -13.32 7.71
CA LEU A 83 -7.13 -13.47 7.66
C LEU A 83 -6.38 -12.41 6.85
N ALA A 84 -7.03 -11.69 5.93
CA ALA A 84 -6.34 -10.68 5.12
C ALA A 84 -6.93 -9.28 5.30
N THR A 85 -6.41 -8.63 6.32
CA THR A 85 -6.71 -7.24 6.60
C THR A 85 -5.88 -6.29 5.74
N GLY A 86 -4.76 -6.76 5.19
CA GLY A 86 -3.73 -5.94 4.57
C GLY A 86 -3.35 -4.73 5.42
N TRP A 87 -2.93 -3.65 4.77
CA TRP A 87 -2.49 -2.42 5.42
C TRP A 87 -3.50 -1.28 5.35
N SER A 88 -4.74 -1.52 4.92
CA SER A 88 -5.74 -0.45 4.72
C SER A 88 -5.95 0.42 5.96
N ARG A 89 -5.97 -0.17 7.16
CA ARG A 89 -6.15 0.59 8.41
C ARG A 89 -4.91 1.40 8.78
N SER A 90 -3.72 0.84 8.58
CA SER A 90 -2.46 1.55 8.83
C SER A 90 -2.29 2.70 7.85
N ILE A 91 -2.49 2.46 6.55
CA ILE A 91 -2.45 3.51 5.52
C ILE A 91 -3.46 4.62 5.84
N GLN A 92 -4.70 4.26 6.24
CA GLN A 92 -5.69 5.24 6.66
C GLN A 92 -5.20 6.09 7.84
N TYR A 93 -4.58 5.48 8.85
CA TYR A 93 -3.99 6.22 9.97
C TYR A 93 -2.91 7.21 9.50
N PHE A 94 -1.99 6.79 8.63
CA PHE A 94 -0.96 7.69 8.09
C PHE A 94 -1.57 8.86 7.30
N LEU A 95 -2.60 8.60 6.47
CA LEU A 95 -3.34 9.66 5.77
C LEU A 95 -4.00 10.65 6.76
N GLU A 96 -4.58 10.14 7.86
CA GLU A 96 -5.10 10.97 8.97
C GLU A 96 -4.00 11.80 9.66
N GLN A 97 -2.74 11.36 9.61
CA GLN A 97 -1.57 12.12 10.10
C GLN A 97 -0.96 13.07 9.05
N ASN A 98 -1.67 13.38 7.97
CA ASN A 98 -1.23 14.23 6.85
C ASN A 98 -0.12 13.63 5.97
N TYR A 99 0.05 12.30 5.95
CA TYR A 99 0.79 11.69 4.85
C TYR A 99 -0.06 11.74 3.59
N THR A 100 0.59 11.68 2.44
CA THR A 100 -0.08 11.55 1.14
C THR A 100 0.17 10.17 0.54
N SER A 101 -0.62 9.78 -0.46
CA SER A 101 -0.35 8.54 -1.22
C SER A 101 1.03 8.55 -1.89
N ALA A 102 1.63 9.72 -2.13
CA ALA A 102 2.98 9.86 -2.66
C ALA A 102 4.08 9.47 -1.65
N GLU A 103 3.70 9.15 -0.41
CA GLU A 103 4.60 8.81 0.70
C GLU A 103 4.26 7.45 1.31
N LEU A 104 3.24 6.75 0.79
CA LEU A 104 2.75 5.49 1.35
C LEU A 104 2.61 4.47 0.21
N TYR A 105 3.31 3.34 0.33
CA TYR A 105 3.44 2.38 -0.76
C TYR A 105 3.18 0.96 -0.27
N ALA A 106 2.41 0.19 -1.04
CA ALA A 106 2.19 -1.22 -0.80
C ALA A 106 1.98 -1.95 -2.14
N THR A 107 2.49 -3.16 -2.25
CA THR A 107 2.19 -4.09 -3.34
C THR A 107 2.02 -5.49 -2.76
N THR A 108 1.18 -6.30 -3.38
CA THR A 108 1.05 -7.69 -2.98
C THR A 108 2.19 -8.52 -3.57
N TRP A 109 2.96 -9.21 -2.73
CA TRP A 109 3.90 -10.23 -3.17
C TRP A 109 3.27 -11.62 -3.06
N GLY A 110 3.60 -12.51 -4.00
CA GLY A 110 3.07 -13.87 -4.04
C GLY A 110 1.57 -13.96 -4.29
N ASP A 111 1.01 -15.13 -4.03
CA ASP A 111 -0.43 -15.37 -4.16
C ASP A 111 -1.16 -14.87 -2.92
N THR A 112 -2.43 -14.53 -3.10
CA THR A 112 -3.31 -14.19 -1.99
C THR A 112 -4.42 -15.22 -1.90
N TRP A 113 -5.01 -15.31 -0.72
CA TRP A 113 -6.24 -16.06 -0.54
C TRP A 113 -7.46 -15.43 -1.25
N ALA A 114 -7.35 -14.32 -2.02
CA ALA A 114 -8.49 -13.65 -2.66
C ALA A 114 -9.40 -14.61 -3.47
N GLY A 115 -8.85 -15.74 -3.94
CA GLY A 115 -9.62 -16.83 -4.56
C GLY A 115 -10.40 -17.74 -3.59
N GLY A 116 -10.42 -17.47 -2.29
CA GLY A 116 -11.11 -18.26 -1.26
C GLY A 116 -10.43 -19.58 -0.86
N ASN A 117 -9.25 -19.89 -1.41
CA ASN A 117 -8.57 -21.16 -1.14
C ASN A 117 -7.54 -21.01 -0.01
N ILE A 118 -7.83 -21.56 1.17
CA ILE A 118 -6.92 -21.57 2.32
C ILE A 118 -5.57 -22.27 2.04
N LEU A 119 -5.54 -23.18 1.06
CA LEU A 119 -4.30 -23.86 0.65
C LEU A 119 -3.28 -22.89 0.05
N THR A 120 -3.69 -21.70 -0.39
CA THR A 120 -2.77 -20.64 -0.87
C THR A 120 -1.76 -20.22 0.19
N ALA A 121 -2.14 -20.23 1.48
CA ALA A 121 -1.20 -19.95 2.57
C ALA A 121 -0.12 -21.03 2.69
N TYR A 122 -0.45 -22.28 2.37
CA TYR A 122 0.51 -23.39 2.40
C TYR A 122 1.40 -23.42 1.16
N SER A 123 0.89 -22.97 0.01
CA SER A 123 1.64 -22.95 -1.26
C SER A 123 2.45 -21.68 -1.49
N THR A 124 2.12 -20.58 -0.83
CA THR A 124 2.87 -19.32 -0.93
C THR A 124 4.18 -19.45 -0.17
N MET A 125 5.26 -19.74 -0.91
CA MET A 125 6.58 -19.94 -0.34
C MET A 125 7.43 -18.67 -0.45
N HIS A 126 8.34 -18.50 0.52
CA HIS A 126 9.41 -17.51 0.43
C HIS A 126 10.46 -17.97 -0.59
N THR A 127 10.24 -17.63 -1.86
CA THR A 127 11.15 -17.94 -2.97
C THR A 127 12.12 -16.80 -3.23
N CYS A 128 13.24 -17.09 -3.88
CA CYS A 128 14.16 -16.06 -4.38
C CYS A 128 13.45 -15.06 -5.31
N ALA A 129 12.48 -15.54 -6.11
CA ALA A 129 11.70 -14.68 -6.99
C ALA A 129 10.88 -13.64 -6.20
N ASN A 130 10.18 -14.05 -5.14
CA ASN A 130 9.42 -13.15 -4.27
C ASN A 130 10.34 -12.15 -3.54
N LEU A 131 11.51 -12.57 -3.10
CA LEU A 131 12.50 -11.67 -2.49
C LEU A 131 13.04 -10.64 -3.49
N ILE A 132 13.32 -11.04 -4.72
CA ILE A 132 13.78 -10.13 -5.78
C ILE A 132 12.65 -9.17 -6.17
N TYR A 133 11.41 -9.65 -6.25
CA TYR A 133 10.23 -8.82 -6.50
C TYR A 133 10.11 -7.68 -5.48
N LEU A 134 10.14 -8.02 -4.18
CA LEU A 134 10.09 -7.02 -3.11
C LEU A 134 11.27 -6.06 -3.18
N ARG A 135 12.50 -6.55 -3.36
CA ARG A 135 13.69 -5.67 -3.52
C ARG A 135 13.53 -4.68 -4.66
N LYS A 136 13.02 -5.13 -5.81
CA LYS A 136 12.76 -4.25 -6.96
C LYS A 136 11.67 -3.22 -6.66
N PHE A 137 10.64 -3.58 -5.90
CA PHE A 137 9.61 -2.62 -5.48
C PHE A 137 10.21 -1.53 -4.57
N LEU A 138 11.03 -1.92 -3.60
CA LEU A 138 11.75 -1.00 -2.70
C LEU A 138 12.64 -0.03 -3.50
N THR A 139 13.43 -0.55 -4.45
CA THR A 139 14.25 0.27 -5.34
C THR A 139 13.41 1.22 -6.19
N ALA A 140 12.32 0.73 -6.79
CA ALA A 140 11.43 1.57 -7.60
C ALA A 140 10.82 2.72 -6.80
N VAL A 141 10.45 2.49 -5.52
CA VAL A 141 9.96 3.55 -4.64
C VAL A 141 11.07 4.56 -4.33
N LEU A 142 12.28 4.12 -3.98
CA LEU A 142 13.42 5.03 -3.75
C LEU A 142 13.69 5.91 -4.99
N ASP A 143 13.77 5.31 -6.17
CA ASP A 143 14.05 5.99 -7.42
C ASP A 143 12.92 6.97 -7.82
N TYR A 144 11.66 6.54 -7.71
CA TYR A 144 10.49 7.36 -8.04
C TYR A 144 10.31 8.56 -7.10
N THR A 145 10.63 8.37 -5.83
CA THR A 145 10.48 9.40 -4.80
C THR A 145 11.69 10.33 -4.72
N GLY A 146 12.87 9.86 -5.13
CA GLY A 146 14.14 10.53 -4.92
C GLY A 146 14.58 10.54 -3.45
N ALA A 147 13.96 9.71 -2.61
CA ALA A 147 14.29 9.64 -1.19
C ALA A 147 15.60 8.87 -0.98
N SER A 148 16.41 9.30 -0.01
CA SER A 148 17.66 8.60 0.35
C SER A 148 17.43 7.34 1.18
N LYS A 149 16.26 7.22 1.80
CA LYS A 149 15.83 6.07 2.60
C LYS A 149 14.30 5.97 2.64
N VAL A 150 13.82 4.81 3.08
CA VAL A 150 12.41 4.50 3.30
C VAL A 150 12.26 3.77 4.63
N ASP A 151 11.11 3.93 5.27
CA ASP A 151 10.71 3.12 6.41
C ASP A 151 9.91 1.91 5.94
N ILE A 152 10.19 0.73 6.48
CA ILE A 152 9.47 -0.50 6.13
C ILE A 152 8.66 -0.98 7.32
N ILE A 153 7.36 -1.18 7.12
CA ILE A 153 6.46 -1.81 8.09
C ILE A 153 6.05 -3.15 7.51
N ALA A 154 6.45 -4.24 8.15
CA ALA A 154 6.25 -5.59 7.65
C ALA A 154 5.84 -6.56 8.76
N HIS A 155 5.17 -7.65 8.40
CA HIS A 155 4.96 -8.83 9.24
C HIS A 155 5.06 -10.11 8.41
#